data_AF-A0A6V7JCI1-F1
#
_entry.id   AF-A0A6V7JCI1-F1
#
_cell.length_a   1.000
_cell.length_b   1.000
_cell.length_c   1.000
_cell.angle_alpha   90.00
_cell.angle_beta   90.00
_cell.angle_gamma   90.00
#
_symmetry.space_group_name_H-M   'P 1'
#
loop_
_entity.id
_entity.type
_entity.pdbx_description
1 polymer ?
#
loop_
_entity_poly.entity_id
_entity_poly.type
_entity_poly.pdbx_seq_one_letter_code
_entity_poly.pdbx_strand_id
1 'polypeptide(L)'
;IQKVQNRKLWERYAHRRQEVAEEMAAAGPSSPSTMPRGTSTSTAPQANERMLFHGSSFINAIVQKGFDERHAYIGGMFGAGIYFAEHSSKSNQYVYGICGGTGCPAHKDRSCYICH
;
A
#
# COMPACT_ATOMS: atom_id res chain seq x y z
N ILE A 1 9.97 14.99 1.13
CA ILE A 1 8.59 14.54 0.81
C ILE A 1 8.25 15.03 -0.59
N GLN A 2 7.82 14.15 -1.50
CA GLN A 2 7.52 14.48 -2.89
C GLN A 2 6.18 13.85 -3.31
N LYS A 3 5.42 14.55 -4.17
CA LYS A 3 4.20 14.00 -4.77
C LYS A 3 4.58 13.22 -6.04
N VAL A 4 4.19 11.95 -6.11
CA VAL A 4 4.35 11.15 -7.32
C VAL A 4 3.20 11.46 -8.28
N GLN A 5 3.52 11.88 -9.51
CA GLN A 5 2.53 12.18 -10.54
C GLN A 5 2.79 11.32 -11.78
N ASN A 6 1.90 10.36 -12.02
CA ASN A 6 1.94 9.51 -13.21
C ASN A 6 0.50 9.26 -13.68
N ARG A 7 0.11 9.90 -14.80
CA ARG A 7 -1.27 9.85 -15.32
C ARG A 7 -1.71 8.42 -15.63
N LYS A 8 -0.86 7.63 -16.30
CA LYS A 8 -1.20 6.25 -16.69
C LYS A 8 -1.42 5.34 -15.48
N LEU A 9 -0.57 5.46 -14.46
CA LEU A 9 -0.73 4.67 -13.22
C LEU A 9 -1.97 5.10 -12.44
N TRP A 10 -2.27 6.40 -12.42
CA TRP A 10 -3.47 6.91 -11.78
C TRP A 10 -4.75 6.42 -12.47
N GLU A 11 -4.82 6.46 -13.80
CA GLU A 11 -5.95 5.95 -14.58
C GLU A 11 -6.16 4.45 -14.32
N ARG A 12 -5.08 3.66 -14.32
CA ARG A 12 -5.14 2.22 -13.98
C ARG A 12 -5.68 1.98 -12.58
N TYR A 13 -5.24 2.77 -11.61
CA TYR A 13 -5.73 2.70 -10.23
C TYR A 13 -7.22 3.05 -10.14
N ALA A 14 -7.63 4.17 -10.74
CA ALA A 14 -9.00 4.64 -10.71
C ALA A 14 -9.97 3.64 -11.36
N HIS A 15 -9.55 3.01 -12.46
CA HIS A 15 -10.32 1.94 -13.12
C HIS A 15 -10.57 0.76 -12.17
N ARG A 16 -9.51 0.19 -11.57
CA ARG A 16 -9.70 -0.96 -10.65
C ARG A 16 -10.47 -0.58 -9.39
N ARG A 17 -10.31 0.65 -8.89
CA ARG A 17 -11.08 1.16 -7.75
C ARG A 17 -12.58 1.17 -8.04
N GLN A 18 -12.98 1.57 -9.25
CA GLN A 18 -14.38 1.58 -9.67
C GLN A 18 -14.96 0.16 -9.70
N GLU A 19 -14.26 -0.79 -10.30
CA GLU A 19 -14.68 -2.20 -10.33
C GLU A 19 -14.88 -2.77 -8.91
N VAL A 20 -13.93 -2.53 -8.01
CA VAL A 20 -14.03 -2.96 -6.60
C VAL A 20 -15.20 -2.30 -5.89
N ALA A 21 -15.47 -1.02 -6.16
CA ALA A 21 -16.59 -0.29 -5.59
C ALA A 21 -17.93 -0.93 -5.99
N GLU A 22 -18.07 -1.32 -7.27
CA GLU A 22 -19.25 -1.99 -7.81
C GLU A 22 -19.41 -3.40 -7.25
N GLU A 23 -18.32 -4.18 -7.16
CA GLU A 23 -18.29 -5.52 -6.54
C GLU A 23 -18.75 -5.46 -5.07
N MET A 24 -18.25 -4.48 -4.29
CA MET A 24 -18.62 -4.29 -2.89
C MET A 24 -20.08 -3.86 -2.71
N ALA A 25 -20.61 -3.04 -3.64
CA ALA A 25 -22.02 -2.65 -3.63
C ALA A 25 -22.93 -3.86 -3.91
N ALA A 26 -22.52 -4.74 -4.82
CA ALA A 26 -23.27 -5.92 -5.21
C ALA A 26 -23.22 -7.04 -4.16
N ALA A 27 -22.13 -7.14 -3.39
CA ALA A 27 -21.95 -8.17 -2.35
C ALA A 27 -22.88 -8.03 -1.14
N GLY A 28 -23.60 -6.91 -0.99
CA GLY A 28 -24.46 -6.63 0.17
C GLY A 28 -23.68 -6.44 1.48
N PRO A 29 -24.31 -5.97 2.56
CA PRO A 29 -23.63 -5.76 3.83
C PRO A 29 -23.26 -7.12 4.47
N SER A 30 -22.00 -7.53 4.33
CA SER A 30 -21.45 -8.65 5.09
C SER A 30 -21.21 -8.22 6.54
N SER A 31 -22.23 -8.40 7.38
CA SER A 31 -22.26 -8.25 8.85
C SER A 31 -22.40 -6.83 9.43
N PRO A 32 -23.06 -6.70 10.61
CA PRO A 32 -23.25 -5.42 11.30
C PRO A 32 -22.03 -5.09 12.15
N SER A 33 -21.20 -4.14 11.75
CA SER A 33 -20.22 -3.53 12.66
C SER A 33 -20.20 -2.00 12.51
N THR A 34 -20.63 -1.35 13.59
CA THR A 34 -20.33 0.02 14.01
C THR A 34 -20.37 1.09 12.91
N MET A 35 -21.58 1.60 12.65
CA MET A 35 -21.78 2.85 11.91
C MET A 35 -21.02 4.01 12.58
N PRO A 36 -20.12 4.73 11.90
CA PRO A 36 -19.79 6.08 12.31
C PRO A 36 -20.98 6.98 11.97
N ARG A 37 -21.60 7.54 13.00
CA ARG A 37 -22.71 8.50 12.86
C ARG A 37 -22.12 9.85 12.41
N GLY A 38 -22.24 10.16 11.12
CA GLY A 38 -21.83 11.47 10.59
C GLY A 38 -22.19 11.70 9.12
N THR A 39 -23.37 12.30 8.90
CA THR A 39 -23.76 13.20 7.79
C THR A 39 -23.34 12.89 6.34
N SER A 40 -24.34 12.44 5.58
CA SER A 40 -24.55 12.42 4.13
C SER A 40 -23.81 13.46 3.27
N THR A 41 -23.09 13.00 2.23
CA THR A 41 -23.29 13.35 0.79
C THR A 41 -22.18 12.77 -0.10
N SER A 42 -22.26 11.46 -0.40
CA SER A 42 -21.84 10.88 -1.69
C SER A 42 -22.23 9.40 -1.69
N THR A 43 -23.33 9.03 -2.33
CA THR A 43 -23.74 7.63 -2.52
C THR A 43 -22.91 6.92 -3.60
N ALA A 44 -21.66 7.33 -3.78
CA ALA A 44 -20.70 6.54 -4.54
C ALA A 44 -20.34 5.33 -3.66
N PRO A 45 -20.37 4.11 -4.18
CA PRO A 45 -19.87 2.97 -3.45
C PRO A 45 -18.43 3.25 -3.02
N GLN A 46 -18.16 3.14 -1.72
CA GLN A 46 -16.81 3.35 -1.22
C GLN A 46 -16.05 2.05 -1.36
N ALA A 47 -14.99 2.05 -2.18
CA ALA A 47 -14.08 0.90 -2.35
C ALA A 47 -13.20 0.61 -1.10
N ASN A 48 -13.64 1.05 0.10
CA ASN A 48 -12.86 1.04 1.34
C ASN A 48 -11.42 1.56 1.14
N GLU A 49 -11.28 2.67 0.42
CA GLU A 49 -9.99 3.26 0.04
C GLU A 49 -9.26 3.78 1.30
N ARG A 50 -7.96 3.44 1.44
CA ARG A 50 -7.13 3.81 2.59
C ARG A 50 -5.78 4.35 2.13
N MET A 51 -5.22 5.27 2.92
CA MET A 51 -3.84 5.71 2.80
C MET A 51 -2.97 4.89 3.76
N LEU A 52 -2.02 4.12 3.22
CA LEU A 52 -1.16 3.23 4.00
C LEU A 52 0.30 3.38 3.58
N PHE A 53 1.21 3.07 4.49
CA PHE A 53 2.64 3.05 4.21
C PHE A 53 3.06 1.75 3.52
N HIS A 54 4.05 1.86 2.64
CA HIS A 54 4.71 0.73 2.01
C HIS A 54 6.22 0.97 2.03
N GLY A 55 6.98 -0.04 2.44
CA GLY A 55 8.44 -0.02 2.43
C GLY A 55 8.95 -1.19 1.61
N SER A 56 9.91 -0.92 0.73
CA SER A 56 10.45 -1.92 -0.21
C SER A 56 11.82 -1.47 -0.70
N SER A 57 12.67 -2.43 -1.07
CA SER A 57 13.91 -2.13 -1.80
C SER A 57 13.64 -1.73 -3.26
N PHE A 58 12.40 -1.85 -3.73
CA PHE A 58 11.99 -1.60 -5.12
C PHE A 58 11.19 -0.30 -5.30
N ILE A 59 11.21 0.64 -4.33
CA ILE A 59 10.42 1.89 -4.40
C ILE A 59 10.63 2.66 -5.71
N ASN A 60 11.86 2.76 -6.21
CA ASN A 60 12.13 3.43 -7.48
C ASN A 60 11.41 2.78 -8.67
N ALA A 61 11.33 1.46 -8.70
CA ALA A 61 10.60 0.73 -9.74
C ALA A 61 9.08 0.94 -9.58
N ILE A 62 8.56 0.87 -8.36
CA ILE A 62 7.13 1.07 -8.06
C ILE A 62 6.67 2.47 -8.48
N VAL A 63 7.43 3.51 -8.17
CA VAL A 63 7.11 4.89 -8.54
C VAL A 63 7.02 5.08 -10.06
N GLN A 64 7.87 4.38 -10.82
CA GLN A 64 7.94 4.51 -12.28
C GLN A 64 6.95 3.61 -13.01
N LYS A 65 6.77 2.37 -12.53
CA LYS A 65 6.08 1.28 -13.24
C LYS A 65 4.79 0.82 -12.56
N GLY A 66 4.53 1.28 -11.34
CA GLY A 66 3.44 0.83 -10.51
C GLY A 66 3.74 -0.49 -9.79
N PHE A 67 2.75 -0.94 -9.02
CA PHE A 67 2.78 -2.24 -8.36
C PHE A 67 2.49 -3.38 -9.35
N ASP A 68 3.19 -4.49 -9.15
CA ASP A 68 3.03 -5.75 -9.89
C ASP A 68 3.49 -6.93 -9.01
N GLU A 69 3.31 -8.16 -9.48
CA GLU A 69 3.57 -9.40 -8.73
C GLU A 69 5.02 -9.54 -8.24
N ARG A 70 5.98 -8.87 -8.89
CA ARG A 70 7.40 -8.92 -8.49
C ARG A 70 7.65 -8.17 -7.18
N HIS A 71 6.70 -7.34 -6.77
CA HIS A 71 6.72 -6.62 -5.51
C HIS A 71 5.94 -7.35 -4.39
N ALA A 72 5.37 -8.53 -4.69
CA ALA A 72 4.69 -9.34 -3.70
C ALA A 72 5.68 -10.05 -2.78
N TYR A 73 5.34 -10.15 -1.50
CA TYR A 73 6.07 -10.96 -0.54
C TYR A 73 5.46 -12.36 -0.48
N ILE A 74 6.16 -13.33 -1.07
CA ILE A 74 5.70 -14.73 -1.18
C ILE A 74 5.61 -15.41 0.19
N GLY A 75 6.57 -15.15 1.09
CA GLY A 75 6.63 -15.71 2.44
C GLY A 75 5.83 -14.92 3.49
N GLY A 76 4.85 -14.13 3.06
CA GLY A 76 4.05 -13.31 3.95
C GLY A 76 3.01 -14.14 4.73
N MET A 77 2.66 -13.67 5.93
CA MET A 77 1.78 -14.40 6.85
C MET A 77 0.36 -14.61 6.31
N PHE A 78 -0.09 -13.78 5.37
CA PHE A 78 -1.44 -13.82 4.79
C PHE A 78 -1.40 -14.24 3.30
N GLY A 79 -0.37 -14.98 2.91
CA GLY A 79 -0.16 -15.44 1.53
C GLY A 79 0.69 -14.49 0.69
N ALA A 80 0.88 -14.86 -0.58
CA ALA A 80 1.67 -14.09 -1.53
C ALA A 80 0.92 -12.84 -1.98
N GLY A 81 1.39 -11.66 -1.56
CA GLY A 81 0.73 -10.39 -1.86
C GLY A 81 1.59 -9.17 -1.57
N ILE A 82 1.07 -7.99 -1.91
CA ILE A 82 1.72 -6.71 -1.60
C ILE A 82 1.22 -6.23 -0.24
N TYR A 83 2.15 -5.96 0.66
CA TYR A 83 1.85 -5.62 2.05
C TYR A 83 1.94 -4.13 2.31
N PHE A 84 0.97 -3.60 3.05
CA PHE A 84 0.90 -2.21 3.49
C PHE A 84 0.76 -2.16 5.03
N ALA A 85 1.06 -1.02 5.65
CA ALA A 85 0.92 -0.84 7.09
C ALA A 85 0.41 0.55 7.48
N GLU A 86 -0.33 0.64 8.57
CA GLU A 86 -0.73 1.90 9.18
C GLU A 86 0.45 2.58 9.91
N HIS A 87 1.33 1.78 10.52
CA HIS A 87 2.51 2.27 11.21
C HIS A 87 3.70 2.38 10.24
N SER A 88 4.24 3.60 10.10
CA SER A 88 5.43 3.86 9.27
C SER A 88 6.63 3.03 9.69
N SER A 89 6.83 2.81 11.00
CA SER A 89 7.90 1.97 11.54
C SER A 89 7.81 0.51 11.09
N LYS A 90 6.59 -0.01 10.85
CA LYS A 90 6.41 -1.36 10.33
C LYS A 90 6.87 -1.45 8.88
N SER A 91 6.48 -0.50 8.04
CA SER A 91 6.97 -0.41 6.66
C SER A 91 8.48 -0.17 6.58
N ASN A 92 9.05 0.59 7.52
CA ASN A 92 10.49 0.85 7.57
C ASN A 92 11.33 -0.43 7.68
N GLN A 93 10.81 -1.49 8.33
CA GLN A 93 11.47 -2.80 8.41
C GLN A 93 11.72 -3.47 7.06
N TYR A 94 11.11 -2.97 5.97
CA TYR A 94 11.18 -3.57 4.63
C TYR A 94 11.89 -2.67 3.60
N VAL A 95 12.34 -1.47 3.99
CA VAL A 95 13.04 -0.52 3.09
C VAL A 95 14.30 -1.14 2.49
N TYR A 96 15.05 -1.88 3.29
CA TYR A 96 16.28 -2.55 2.87
C TYR A 96 16.07 -4.05 2.53
N GLY A 97 14.82 -4.46 2.27
CA GLY A 97 14.43 -5.84 2.03
C GLY A 97 13.85 -6.55 3.26
N ILE A 98 13.55 -7.84 3.12
CA ILE A 98 12.91 -8.65 4.17
C ILE A 98 13.73 -8.59 5.47
N CYS A 99 13.06 -8.31 6.59
CA CYS A 99 13.68 -8.16 7.92
C CYS A 99 14.84 -7.12 7.95
N GLY A 100 14.77 -6.09 7.12
CA GLY A 100 15.76 -5.02 7.03
C GLY A 100 17.03 -5.41 6.26
N GLY A 101 17.07 -6.59 5.64
CA GLY A 101 18.22 -7.06 4.87
C GLY A 101 19.55 -6.90 5.61
N THR A 102 20.55 -6.34 4.93
CA THR A 102 21.84 -5.97 5.51
C THR A 102 21.90 -4.50 5.93
N GLY A 103 20.76 -3.81 6.03
CA GLY A 103 20.69 -2.39 6.31
C GLY A 103 21.12 -1.51 5.14
N CYS A 104 21.54 -0.29 5.43
CA CYS A 104 21.92 0.67 4.39
C CYS A 104 23.15 0.14 3.59
N PRO A 105 23.19 0.36 2.26
CA PRO A 105 24.27 -0.19 1.42
C PRO A 105 25.67 0.26 1.82
N ALA A 106 25.81 1.50 2.32
CA ALA A 106 27.07 2.13 2.67
C ALA A 106 27.67 1.59 3.97
N HIS A 107 26.85 1.42 5.02
CA HIS A 107 27.36 1.10 6.37
C HIS A 107 26.99 -0.31 6.84
N LYS A 108 26.17 -1.04 6.07
CA LYS A 108 25.64 -2.37 6.45
C LYS A 108 24.96 -2.37 7.82
N ASP A 109 24.29 -1.26 8.14
CA ASP A 109 23.62 -1.03 9.41
C ASP A 109 22.12 -0.78 9.18
N ARG A 110 21.29 -1.54 9.90
CA ARG A 110 19.82 -1.47 9.87
C ARG A 110 19.27 -0.27 10.65
N SER A 111 20.08 0.30 11.54
CA SER A 111 19.75 1.44 12.39
C SER A 111 20.61 2.65 12.07
N CYS A 112 21.04 2.79 10.81
CA CYS A 112 21.94 3.86 10.39
C CYS A 112 21.27 5.24 10.53
N TYR A 113 21.93 6.15 11.26
CA TYR A 113 21.55 7.57 11.41
C TYR A 113 22.48 8.51 10.64
N ILE A 114 23.20 7.99 9.63
CA ILE A 114 24.15 8.77 8.81
C ILE A 114 23.57 9.02 7.42
N CYS A 115 22.91 8.01 6.84
CA CYS A 115 22.23 8.13 5.55
C CYS A 115 20.86 8.80 5.73
N HIS A 116 20.76 10.09 5.43
CA HIS A 116 19.50 10.86 5.41
C HIS A 116 19.25 11.46 4.03
#